data_AF-A0AB35Q3L8-F1
#
_entry.id   AF-A0AB35Q3L8-F1
#
_cell.length_a   1.000
_cell.length_b   1.000
_cell.length_c   1.000
_cell.angle_alpha   90.00
_cell.angle_beta   90.00
_cell.angle_gamma   90.00
#
_symmetry.space_group_name_H-M   'P 1'
#
loop_
_entity.id
_entity.type
_entity.pdbx_description
1 polymer ?
#
loop_
_entity_poly.entity_id
_entity_poly.type
_entity_poly.pdbx_seq_one_letter_code
_entity_poly.pdbx_strand_id
1 'polypeptide(L)'
;MAGLTKEQRAQRAAEKFAAELAEQNNSQQDQDQDQDQDQDQEQEQNQEQERNLVVMVTDYPAFPGAPTTADVHPEEVENWKAIGWKETE
;
A
#
# COMPACT_ATOMS: atom_id res chain seq x y z
N MET A 1 40.92 -32.60 32.01
CA MET A 1 40.14 -31.72 31.12
C MET A 1 39.23 -30.89 31.99
N ALA A 2 39.61 -29.65 32.31
CA ALA A 2 38.83 -28.79 33.20
C ALA A 2 37.53 -28.37 32.48
N GLY A 3 36.39 -28.79 33.02
CA GLY A 3 35.08 -28.31 32.56
C GLY A 3 34.95 -26.82 32.83
N LEU A 4 34.32 -26.09 31.91
CA LEU A 4 34.02 -24.67 32.06
C LEU A 4 33.42 -24.41 33.47
N THR A 5 34.06 -23.52 34.22
CA THR A 5 33.60 -23.10 35.54
C THR A 5 32.21 -22.47 35.44
N LYS A 6 31.43 -22.50 36.52
CA LYS A 6 30.07 -21.88 36.58
C LYS A 6 30.07 -20.44 36.05
N GLU A 7 31.18 -19.74 36.24
CA GLU A 7 31.38 -18.36 35.81
C GLU A 7 31.46 -18.20 34.28
N GLN A 8 32.15 -19.09 33.56
CA GLN A 8 32.20 -19.01 32.10
C GLN A 8 30.84 -19.33 31.44
N ARG A 9 30.00 -20.16 32.07
CA ARG A 9 28.63 -20.38 31.59
C ARG A 9 27.78 -19.12 31.78
N ALA A 10 27.94 -18.41 32.89
CA ALA A 10 27.23 -17.16 33.15
C ALA A 10 27.65 -16.05 32.17
N GLN A 11 28.95 -15.91 31.88
CA GLN A 11 29.46 -14.96 30.89
C GLN A 11 28.90 -15.24 29.50
N ARG A 12 28.93 -16.51 29.06
CA ARG A 12 28.37 -16.89 27.75
C ARG A 12 26.86 -16.67 27.66
N ALA A 13 26.12 -16.83 28.75
CA ALA A 13 24.69 -16.54 28.79
C ALA A 13 24.41 -15.03 28.68
N ALA A 14 25.19 -14.19 29.35
CA ALA A 14 25.07 -12.74 29.27
C ALA A 14 25.42 -12.20 27.87
N GLU A 15 26.48 -12.73 27.24
CA GLU A 15 26.88 -12.36 25.88
C GLU A 15 25.80 -12.73 24.85
N LYS A 16 25.19 -13.91 25.00
CA LYS A 16 24.10 -14.34 24.11
C LYS A 16 22.88 -13.42 24.23
N PHE A 17 22.55 -12.99 25.45
CA PHE A 17 21.43 -12.09 25.70
C PHE A 17 21.69 -10.68 25.17
N ALA A 18 22.93 -10.19 25.28
CA ALA A 18 23.34 -8.90 24.71
C ALA A 18 23.31 -8.91 23.18
N ALA A 19 23.75 -10.01 22.54
CA ALA A 19 23.66 -10.17 21.10
C ALA A 19 22.21 -10.24 20.61
N GLU A 20 21.35 -10.96 21.32
CA GLU A 20 19.91 -11.07 20.99
C GLU A 20 19.20 -9.71 21.14
N LEU A 21 19.57 -8.91 22.15
CA LEU A 21 19.05 -7.56 22.34
C LEU A 21 19.52 -6.58 21.25
N ALA A 22 20.78 -6.72 20.80
CA ALA A 22 21.31 -5.92 19.70
C ALA A 22 20.68 -6.28 18.35
N GLU A 23 20.43 -7.57 18.11
CA GLU A 23 19.79 -8.06 16.88
C GLU A 23 18.31 -7.64 16.79
N GLN A 24 17.60 -7.63 17.93
CA GLN A 24 16.21 -7.17 18.01
C GLN A 24 16.07 -5.65 17.73
N ASN A 25 17.06 -4.85 18.11
CA ASN A 25 17.08 -3.41 17.82
C ASN A 25 17.36 -3.09 16.34
N ASN A 26 18.17 -3.92 15.67
CA ASN A 26 18.50 -3.75 14.25
C ASN A 26 17.34 -4.24 13.35
N SER A 27 16.70 -5.35 13.72
CA SER A 27 15.62 -5.97 12.92
C SER A 27 14.33 -5.13 12.82
N GLN A 28 14.12 -4.19 13.75
CA GLN A 28 12.98 -3.26 13.69
C GLN A 28 13.24 -2.05 12.77
N GLN A 29 14.50 -1.75 12.42
CA GLN A 29 14.82 -0.55 11.62
C GLN A 29 14.71 -0.81 10.12
N ASP A 30 14.85 -2.05 9.67
CA ASP A 30 14.69 -2.46 8.26
C ASP A 30 13.22 -2.70 7.84
N GLN A 31 12.27 -2.83 8.77
CA GLN A 31 10.87 -3.14 8.43
C GLN A 31 9.97 -1.91 8.25
N ASP A 32 10.37 -0.76 8.81
CA ASP A 32 9.63 0.52 8.65
C ASP A 32 9.97 1.24 7.33
N GLN A 33 11.04 0.85 6.62
CA GLN A 33 11.48 1.58 5.42
C GLN A 33 10.84 1.08 4.11
N ASP A 34 10.38 -0.17 4.06
CA ASP A 34 9.67 -0.73 2.90
C ASP A 34 8.21 -0.26 2.81
N GLN A 35 7.57 0.09 3.93
CA GLN A 35 6.13 0.39 3.94
C GLN A 35 5.78 1.82 3.48
N ASP A 36 6.73 2.76 3.57
CA ASP A 36 6.56 4.14 3.06
C ASP A 36 6.68 4.18 1.52
N GLN A 37 7.44 3.26 0.90
CA GLN A 37 7.74 3.33 -0.54
C GLN A 37 6.60 2.81 -1.43
N ASP A 38 5.75 1.93 -0.93
CA ASP A 38 4.53 1.48 -1.63
C ASP A 38 3.42 2.56 -1.61
N GLN A 39 3.33 3.37 -0.55
CA GLN A 39 2.27 4.38 -0.42
C GLN A 39 2.44 5.57 -1.39
N ASP A 40 3.67 6.00 -1.66
CA ASP A 40 3.93 7.07 -2.64
C ASP A 40 3.62 6.62 -4.08
N GLN A 41 3.89 5.36 -4.44
CA GLN A 41 3.60 4.83 -5.78
C GLN A 41 2.10 4.69 -6.06
N GLU A 42 1.29 4.30 -5.08
CA GLU A 42 -0.17 4.27 -5.24
C GLU A 42 -0.77 5.67 -5.35
N GLN A 43 -0.24 6.66 -4.62
CA GLN A 43 -0.70 8.06 -4.72
C GLN A 43 -0.33 8.72 -6.05
N GLU A 44 0.86 8.44 -6.60
CA GLU A 44 1.23 8.93 -7.93
C GLU A 44 0.38 8.30 -9.03
N GLN A 45 0.12 6.99 -8.98
CA GLN A 45 -0.77 6.35 -9.94
C GLN A 45 -2.20 6.86 -9.85
N ASN A 46 -2.76 7.04 -8.64
CA ASN A 46 -4.12 7.56 -8.50
C ASN A 46 -4.22 8.99 -9.02
N GLN A 47 -3.23 9.85 -8.72
CA GLN A 47 -3.21 11.21 -9.26
C GLN A 47 -3.11 11.22 -10.78
N GLU A 48 -2.27 10.38 -11.39
CA GLU A 48 -2.13 10.33 -12.85
C GLU A 48 -3.39 9.79 -13.53
N GLN A 49 -4.08 8.82 -12.90
CA GLN A 49 -5.36 8.30 -13.35
C GLN A 49 -6.49 9.34 -13.19
N GLU A 50 -6.50 10.13 -12.11
CA GLU A 50 -7.44 11.25 -11.89
C GLU A 50 -7.24 12.39 -12.89
N ARG A 51 -6.01 12.60 -13.37
CA ARG A 51 -5.70 13.60 -14.42
C ARG A 51 -6.24 13.20 -15.79
N ASN A 52 -6.43 11.90 -16.00
CA ASN A 52 -6.83 11.30 -17.27
C ASN A 52 -8.30 10.82 -17.28
N LEU A 53 -9.13 11.37 -16.40
CA LEU A 53 -10.56 11.04 -16.36
C LEU A 53 -11.27 11.48 -17.64
N VAL A 54 -12.12 10.60 -18.15
CA VAL A 54 -13.01 10.83 -19.28
C VAL A 54 -14.39 11.18 -18.72
N VAL A 55 -14.91 12.33 -19.11
CA VAL A 55 -16.26 12.72 -18.69
C VAL A 55 -17.27 11.84 -19.44
N MET A 56 -18.06 11.10 -18.68
CA MET A 56 -19.14 10.26 -19.17
C MET A 56 -20.48 10.89 -18.78
N VAL A 57 -21.47 10.79 -19.65
CA VAL A 57 -22.83 11.28 -19.42
C VAL A 57 -23.87 10.20 -19.70
N THR A 58 -25.03 10.26 -19.05
CA THR A 58 -26.16 9.36 -19.30
C THR A 58 -27.47 10.12 -19.44
N ASP A 59 -28.27 9.75 -20.44
CA ASP A 59 -29.64 10.25 -20.61
C ASP A 59 -30.66 9.45 -19.78
N TYR A 60 -30.22 8.33 -19.18
CA TYR A 60 -31.06 7.41 -18.40
C TYR A 60 -30.53 7.33 -16.97
N PRO A 61 -30.78 8.36 -16.13
CA PRO A 61 -30.36 8.34 -14.73
C PRO A 61 -31.00 7.16 -14.00
N ALA A 62 -30.22 6.47 -13.16
CA ALA A 62 -30.67 5.29 -12.43
C ALA A 62 -31.83 5.59 -11.46
N PHE A 63 -31.92 6.82 -10.97
CA PHE A 63 -33.01 7.31 -10.12
C PHE A 63 -33.25 8.81 -10.34
N PRO A 64 -34.44 9.35 -9.97
CA PRO A 64 -34.73 10.77 -10.11
C PRO A 64 -33.74 11.64 -9.31
N GLY A 65 -33.02 12.52 -10.00
CA GLY A 65 -31.99 13.37 -9.40
C GLY A 65 -30.61 12.73 -9.28
N ALA A 66 -30.39 11.55 -9.87
CA ALA A 66 -29.05 10.99 -9.99
C ALA A 66 -28.15 11.88 -10.88
N PRO A 67 -26.84 11.90 -10.64
CA PRO A 67 -25.90 12.58 -11.53
C PRO A 67 -25.98 11.97 -12.93
N THR A 68 -26.14 12.84 -13.93
CA THR A 68 -26.12 12.47 -15.36
C THR A 68 -24.73 12.62 -15.98
N THR A 69 -23.73 12.98 -15.16
CA THR A 69 -22.35 13.25 -15.56
C THR A 69 -21.44 12.67 -14.49
N ALA A 70 -20.37 11.98 -14.91
CA ALA A 70 -19.38 11.37 -14.03
C ALA A 70 -18.01 11.42 -14.71
N ASP A 71 -16.97 11.70 -13.93
CA ASP A 71 -15.58 11.56 -14.35
C ASP A 71 -15.17 10.09 -14.19
N VAL A 72 -14.82 9.42 -15.29
CA VAL A 72 -14.61 7.97 -15.35
C VAL A 72 -13.23 7.65 -15.89
N HIS A 73 -12.53 6.67 -15.31
CA HIS A 73 -11.23 6.26 -15.83
C HIS A 73 -11.33 5.63 -17.22
N PRO A 74 -10.34 5.86 -18.11
CA PRO A 74 -10.37 5.35 -19.48
C PRO A 74 -10.48 3.82 -19.55
N GLU A 75 -9.97 3.10 -18.54
CA GLU A 75 -10.10 1.63 -18.43
C GLU A 75 -11.55 1.18 -18.11
N GLU A 76 -12.34 2.04 -17.46
CA GLU A 76 -13.71 1.73 -17.06
C GLU A 76 -14.74 2.22 -18.08
N VAL A 77 -14.39 3.14 -18.99
CA VAL A 77 -15.31 3.75 -19.95
C VAL A 77 -16.15 2.72 -20.72
N GLU A 78 -15.57 1.59 -21.15
CA GLU A 78 -16.31 0.52 -21.82
C GLU A 78 -17.38 -0.13 -20.94
N ASN A 79 -17.09 -0.31 -19.65
CA ASN A 79 -18.06 -0.81 -18.68
C ASN A 79 -19.22 0.18 -18.47
N TRP A 80 -18.90 1.48 -18.38
CA TRP A 80 -19.91 2.53 -18.29
C TRP A 80 -20.76 2.65 -19.58
N LYS A 81 -20.16 2.45 -20.76
CA LYS A 81 -20.91 2.35 -22.01
C LYS A 81 -21.87 1.17 -22.03
N ALA A 82 -21.49 0.04 -21.44
CA ALA A 82 -22.37 -1.13 -21.37
C ALA A 82 -23.64 -0.89 -20.54
N ILE A 83 -23.58 -0.01 -19.54
CA ILE A 83 -24.74 0.43 -18.74
C ILE A 83 -25.46 1.66 -19.32
N GLY A 84 -25.11 2.08 -20.55
CA GLY A 84 -25.80 3.12 -21.30
C GLY A 84 -25.26 4.55 -21.12
N TRP A 85 -24.06 4.69 -20.57
CA TRP A 85 -23.37 5.98 -20.54
C TRP A 85 -22.60 6.23 -21.84
N LYS A 86 -22.34 7.50 -22.16
CA LYS A 86 -21.63 7.92 -23.38
C LYS A 86 -20.54 8.91 -23.00
N GLU A 87 -19.41 8.86 -23.70
CA GLU A 87 -18.35 9.85 -23.54
C GLU A 87 -18.88 11.21 -24.00
N THR A 88 -18.60 12.27 -23.24
CA THR A 88 -18.74 13.64 -23.74
C THR A 88 -17.36 14.12 -24.16
N GLU A 89 -17.21 14.40 -25.46
CA GLU A 89 -16.00 14.96 -26.07
C GLU A 89 -15.91 16.48 -25.84
#